data_AF-W1P448-F1
#
_entry.id   AF-W1P448-F1
#
_cell.length_a   1.000
_cell.length_b   1.000
_cell.length_c   1.000
_cell.angle_alpha   90.00
_cell.angle_beta   90.00
_cell.angle_gamma   90.00
#
_symmetry.space_group_name_H-M   'P 1'
#
loop_
_entity.id
_entity.type
_entity.pdbx_description
1 polymer ?
#
loop_
_entity_poly.entity_id
_entity_poly.type
_entity_poly.pdbx_seq_one_letter_code
_entity_poly.pdbx_strand_id
1 'polypeptide(L)'
;MFYSSSEIHHVVIGPLEPSTYYYYQCGGEGPEFSFKTPPSQLPITFAAVGDLGQTGWTSSTLDHIDKCEYDVHLLPGDLSYADDRQHLWDSFGELVQPLARARPWMVNEGNHEK
;
A
#
# COMPACT_ATOMS: atom_id res chain seq x y z
N MET A 1 -26.05 -5.20 10.90
CA MET A 1 -25.03 -4.61 11.79
C MET A 1 -24.28 -3.60 10.93
N PHE A 2 -24.23 -2.34 11.32
CA PHE A 2 -23.45 -1.34 10.58
C PHE A 2 -21.97 -1.54 10.89
N TYR A 3 -21.13 -1.51 9.86
CA TYR A 3 -19.68 -1.54 10.04
C TYR A 3 -19.20 -0.20 10.57
N SER A 4 -18.23 -0.23 11.47
CA SER A 4 -17.44 0.92 11.90
C SER A 4 -16.00 0.48 11.90
N SER A 5 -15.12 1.26 11.27
CA SER A 5 -13.68 1.00 11.34
C SER A 5 -13.18 1.19 12.77
N SER A 6 -12.00 0.64 13.06
CA SER A 6 -11.16 1.11 14.14
C SER A 6 -10.63 2.53 13.83
N GLU A 7 -9.81 3.06 14.73
CA GLU A 7 -9.12 4.33 14.51
C GLU A 7 -8.09 4.20 13.38
N ILE A 8 -8.15 5.13 12.42
CA ILE A 8 -7.19 5.22 11.31
C ILE A 8 -6.27 6.41 11.60
N HIS A 9 -4.96 6.16 11.63
CA HIS A 9 -3.94 7.16 11.97
C HIS A 9 -3.08 7.50 10.76
N HIS A 10 -2.80 8.79 10.57
CA HIS A 10 -1.89 9.29 9.55
C HIS A 10 -0.83 10.18 10.19
N VAL A 11 0.43 9.99 9.80
CA VAL A 11 1.56 10.76 10.31
C VAL A 11 2.41 11.23 9.13
N VAL A 12 2.85 12.48 9.17
CA VAL A 12 3.80 13.04 8.21
C VAL A 12 5.21 12.95 8.82
N ILE A 13 6.14 12.34 8.09
CA ILE A 13 7.54 12.21 8.48
C ILE A 13 8.43 13.00 7.51
N GLY A 14 9.47 13.66 8.02
CA GLY A 14 10.47 14.34 7.20
C GLY A 14 11.10 15.59 7.82
N PRO A 15 12.02 16.25 7.09
CA PRO A 15 12.49 15.90 5.75
C PRO A 15 13.26 14.58 5.72
N LEU A 16 13.19 13.86 4.59
CA LEU A 16 13.89 12.59 4.38
C LEU A 16 14.87 12.72 3.21
N GLU A 17 15.99 12.01 3.29
CA GLU A 17 16.96 11.91 2.21
C GLU A 17 16.42 10.98 1.10
N PRO A 18 16.70 11.27 -0.18
CA PRO A 18 16.31 10.39 -1.29
C PRO A 18 17.11 9.07 -1.26
N SER A 19 16.58 8.02 -1.91
CA SER A 19 17.24 6.73 -2.05
C SER A 19 17.74 6.08 -0.74
N THR A 20 17.09 6.38 0.38
CA THR A 20 17.55 6.04 1.74
C THR A 20 16.56 5.13 2.45
N TYR A 21 17.07 4.12 3.16
CA TYR A 21 16.26 3.25 4.01
C TYR A 21 16.02 3.92 5.37
N TYR A 22 14.75 3.97 5.77
CA TYR A 22 14.32 4.41 7.10
C TYR A 22 13.60 3.27 7.80
N TYR A 23 13.88 3.10 9.09
CA TYR A 23 13.22 2.13 9.95
C TYR A 23 12.19 2.86 10.80
N TYR A 24 11.03 2.23 11.04
CA TYR A 24 9.93 2.84 11.76
C TYR A 24 9.12 1.80 12.52
N GLN A 25 8.43 2.27 13.56
CA GLN A 25 7.47 1.50 14.34
C GLN A 25 6.27 2.40 14.61
N CYS A 26 5.07 1.90 14.34
CA CYS A 26 3.84 2.65 14.58
C CYS A 26 3.39 2.48 16.03
N GLY A 27 2.93 3.57 16.68
CA GLY A 27 2.32 3.50 18.02
C GLY A 27 3.27 3.22 19.20
N GLY A 28 4.59 3.07 18.98
CA GLY A 28 5.58 2.85 20.04
C GLY A 28 5.62 1.42 20.61
N GLU A 29 4.69 0.54 20.19
CA GLU A 29 4.66 -0.89 20.48
C GLU A 29 4.38 -1.68 19.19
N GLY A 30 4.95 -2.88 19.03
CA GLY A 30 4.74 -3.70 17.83
C GLY A 30 5.99 -3.90 16.96
N PRO A 31 5.83 -4.43 15.73
CA PRO A 31 6.95 -4.78 14.85
C PRO A 31 7.64 -3.54 14.29
N GLU A 32 8.97 -3.65 14.11
CA GLU A 32 9.75 -2.71 13.33
C GLU A 32 9.60 -3.00 11.83
N PHE A 33 9.44 -1.95 11.05
CA PHE A 33 9.35 -1.97 9.61
C PHE A 33 10.40 -1.07 8.99
N SER A 34 10.59 -1.16 7.69
CA SER A 34 11.42 -0.22 6.95
C SER A 34 10.83 0.09 5.59
N PHE A 35 11.13 1.27 5.07
CA PHE A 35 10.83 1.65 3.70
C PHE A 35 12.02 2.37 3.07
N LYS A 36 12.10 2.35 1.74
CA LYS A 36 13.09 3.12 0.98
C LYS A 36 12.44 4.33 0.31
N THR A 37 13.00 5.51 0.50
CA THR A 37 12.58 6.71 -0.24
C THR A 37 12.95 6.60 -1.72
N PRO A 38 12.12 7.13 -2.64
CA PRO A 38 12.43 7.14 -4.07
C PRO A 38 13.64 8.05 -4.38
N PRO A 39 14.29 7.88 -5.55
CA PRO A 39 15.36 8.77 -5.96
C PRO A 39 14.82 10.18 -6.28
N SER A 40 15.64 11.20 -6.04
CA SER A 40 15.32 12.59 -6.37
C SER A 40 15.54 12.96 -7.84
N GLN A 41 16.14 12.05 -8.62
CA GLN A 41 16.46 12.22 -10.02
C GLN A 41 15.96 11.01 -10.81
N LEU A 42 15.71 11.23 -12.11
CA LEU A 42 15.31 10.17 -13.02
C LEU A 42 16.47 9.19 -13.29
N PRO A 43 16.17 7.91 -13.56
CA PRO A 43 14.82 7.33 -13.65
C PRO A 43 14.20 7.03 -12.28
N ILE A 44 12.88 7.22 -12.19
CA ILE A 44 12.03 6.68 -11.12
C ILE A 44 11.21 5.55 -11.75
N THR A 45 11.22 4.37 -11.14
CA THR A 45 10.51 3.20 -11.66
C THR A 45 9.21 2.98 -10.89
N PHE A 46 8.13 2.70 -11.60
CA PHE A 46 6.81 2.50 -11.02
C PHE A 46 6.31 1.08 -11.30
N ALA A 47 5.80 0.42 -10.26
CA ALA A 47 4.92 -0.72 -10.44
C ALA A 47 3.49 -0.18 -10.53
N ALA A 48 2.81 -0.42 -11.66
CA ALA A 48 1.44 0.05 -11.88
C ALA A 48 0.50 -1.15 -12.04
N VAL A 49 -0.55 -1.19 -11.23
CA VAL A 49 -1.57 -2.24 -11.25
C VAL A 49 -2.92 -1.63 -10.92
N GLY A 50 -3.97 -1.93 -11.68
CA GLY A 50 -5.35 -1.55 -11.36
C GLY A 50 -6.15 -2.78 -10.95
N ASP A 51 -7.35 -2.55 -10.44
CA ASP A 51 -8.38 -3.61 -10.34
C ASP A 51 -7.91 -4.83 -9.52
N LEU A 52 -7.25 -4.57 -8.39
CA LEU A 52 -6.59 -5.64 -7.62
C LEU A 52 -7.60 -6.62 -7.03
N GLY A 53 -8.61 -6.10 -6.32
CA GLY A 53 -9.47 -6.90 -5.45
C GLY A 53 -8.67 -7.70 -4.42
N GLN A 54 -9.19 -8.87 -4.04
CA GLN A 54 -8.61 -9.68 -2.96
C GLN A 54 -8.84 -11.17 -3.18
N THR A 55 -8.49 -11.64 -4.37
CA THR A 55 -8.57 -13.05 -4.78
C THR A 55 -7.22 -13.75 -4.69
N GLY A 56 -7.17 -15.06 -4.92
CA GLY A 56 -5.90 -15.77 -5.07
C GLY A 56 -5.05 -15.26 -6.26
N TRP A 57 -5.68 -14.68 -7.29
CA TRP A 57 -4.97 -14.02 -8.39
C TRP A 57 -4.31 -12.72 -7.94
N THR A 58 -4.95 -11.98 -7.04
CA THR A 58 -4.37 -10.79 -6.42
C THR A 58 -3.07 -11.14 -5.70
N SER A 59 -3.04 -12.22 -4.92
CA SER A 59 -1.81 -12.70 -4.28
C SER A 59 -0.73 -13.00 -5.30
N SER A 60 -1.08 -13.68 -6.40
CA SER A 60 -0.12 -13.95 -7.48
C SER A 60 0.41 -12.66 -8.13
N THR A 61 -0.46 -11.67 -8.36
CA THR A 61 -0.05 -10.36 -8.89
C THR A 61 0.92 -9.66 -7.95
N LEU A 62 0.62 -9.61 -6.65
CA LEU A 62 1.50 -9.01 -5.63
C LEU A 62 2.85 -9.75 -5.55
N ASP A 63 2.85 -11.09 -5.64
CA ASP A 63 4.08 -11.90 -5.68
C ASP A 63 4.95 -11.61 -6.91
N HIS A 64 4.34 -11.29 -8.05
CA HIS A 64 5.08 -10.88 -9.24
C HIS A 64 5.67 -9.49 -9.07
N ILE A 65 4.91 -8.55 -8.47
CA ILE A 65 5.41 -7.20 -8.23
C ILE A 65 6.55 -7.22 -7.21
N ASP A 66 6.49 -8.04 -6.16
CA ASP A 66 7.57 -8.17 -5.16
C ASP A 66 8.91 -8.58 -5.79
N LYS A 67 8.87 -9.32 -6.90
CA LYS A 67 10.06 -9.74 -7.66
C LYS A 67 10.61 -8.66 -8.59
N CYS A 68 9.89 -7.54 -8.76
CA CYS A 68 10.34 -6.42 -9.58
C CYS A 68 11.16 -5.41 -8.77
N GLU A 69 12.12 -4.78 -9.42
CA GLU A 69 12.75 -3.57 -8.90
C GLU A 69 11.94 -2.34 -9.34
N TYR A 70 11.31 -1.64 -8.39
CA TYR A 70 10.56 -0.42 -8.62
C TYR A 70 10.73 0.52 -7.42
N ASP A 71 10.46 1.81 -7.55
CA ASP A 71 10.59 2.78 -6.45
C ASP A 71 9.25 3.09 -5.79
N VAL A 72 8.15 3.09 -6.56
CA VAL A 72 6.81 3.49 -6.12
C VAL A 72 5.75 2.54 -6.69
N HIS A 73 4.74 2.21 -5.88
CA HIS A 73 3.53 1.53 -6.32
C HIS A 73 2.45 2.54 -6.70
N LEU A 74 1.81 2.33 -7.85
CA LEU A 74 0.63 3.05 -8.30
C LEU A 74 -0.55 2.08 -8.47
N LEU A 75 -1.63 2.35 -7.76
CA LEU A 75 -2.89 1.61 -7.84
C LEU A 75 -4.05 2.57 -8.17
N PRO A 76 -4.36 2.77 -9.46
CA PRO A 76 -5.29 3.81 -9.90
C PRO A 76 -6.76 3.33 -9.89
N GLY A 77 -7.28 2.97 -8.71
CA GLY A 77 -8.70 2.65 -8.52
C GLY A 77 -9.02 1.16 -8.44
N ASP A 78 -10.26 0.88 -8.05
CA ASP A 78 -10.85 -0.45 -7.91
C ASP A 78 -9.98 -1.33 -6.99
N LEU A 79 -9.90 -0.90 -5.73
CA LEU A 79 -8.94 -1.38 -4.75
C LEU A 79 -9.36 -2.75 -4.22
N SER A 80 -10.33 -2.77 -3.30
CA SER A 80 -10.72 -3.96 -2.54
C SER A 80 -11.89 -4.72 -3.16
N TYR A 81 -12.69 -4.07 -4.01
CA TYR A 81 -14.02 -4.53 -4.40
C TYR A 81 -14.88 -4.86 -3.17
N ALA A 82 -14.82 -3.99 -2.15
CA ALA A 82 -15.59 -4.18 -0.94
C ALA A 82 -17.10 -4.15 -1.21
N ASP A 83 -17.57 -3.33 -2.15
CA ASP A 83 -18.97 -3.29 -2.63
C ASP A 83 -19.99 -3.46 -1.50
N ASP A 84 -20.04 -2.48 -0.59
CA ASP A 84 -20.86 -2.44 0.63
C ASP A 84 -20.50 -3.45 1.74
N ARG A 85 -19.64 -4.43 1.49
CA ARG A 85 -19.09 -5.34 2.49
C ARG A 85 -17.83 -4.76 3.12
N GLN A 86 -18.00 -3.74 3.94
CA GLN A 86 -16.90 -2.91 4.46
C GLN A 86 -15.74 -3.65 5.17
N HIS A 87 -15.99 -4.80 5.80
CA HIS A 87 -14.92 -5.64 6.40
C HIS A 87 -13.88 -6.14 5.38
N LEU A 88 -14.18 -6.08 4.08
CA LEU A 88 -13.22 -6.44 3.04
C LEU A 88 -12.10 -5.39 2.90
N TRP A 89 -12.32 -4.13 3.32
CA TRP A 89 -11.24 -3.14 3.39
C TRP A 89 -10.13 -3.55 4.36
N ASP A 90 -10.49 -4.14 5.50
CA ASP A 90 -9.52 -4.64 6.48
C ASP A 90 -8.69 -5.78 5.90
N SER A 91 -9.34 -6.78 5.28
CA SER A 91 -8.64 -7.90 4.64
C SER A 91 -7.77 -7.48 3.46
N PHE A 92 -8.22 -6.49 2.68
CA PHE A 92 -7.42 -5.93 1.59
C PHE A 92 -6.18 -5.21 2.13
N GLY A 93 -6.33 -4.42 3.19
CA GLY A 93 -5.22 -3.75 3.87
C GLY A 93 -4.17 -4.74 4.38
N GLU A 94 -4.59 -5.83 5.02
CA GLU A 94 -3.70 -6.92 5.45
C GLU A 94 -2.99 -7.59 4.26
N LEU A 95 -3.71 -7.82 3.15
CA LEU A 95 -3.19 -8.47 1.95
C LEU A 95 -2.09 -7.63 1.28
N VAL A 96 -2.25 -6.31 1.18
CA VAL A 96 -1.27 -5.42 0.51
C VAL A 96 -0.16 -4.92 1.45
N GLN A 97 -0.34 -5.06 2.77
CA GLN A 97 0.60 -4.59 3.80
C GLN A 97 2.06 -4.95 3.52
N PRO A 98 2.43 -6.19 3.09
CA PRO A 98 3.82 -6.54 2.89
C PRO A 98 4.55 -5.63 1.90
N LEU A 99 3.86 -5.16 0.86
CA LEU A 99 4.39 -4.24 -0.15
C LEU A 99 4.19 -2.78 0.27
N ALA A 100 3.00 -2.43 0.76
CA ALA A 100 2.66 -1.06 1.12
C ALA A 100 3.50 -0.51 2.29
N ARG A 101 3.98 -1.37 3.19
CA ARG A 101 4.87 -0.98 4.30
C ARG A 101 6.30 -0.65 3.86
N ALA A 102 6.73 -1.17 2.70
CA ALA A 102 8.13 -1.20 2.27
C ALA A 102 8.49 -0.13 1.22
N ARG A 103 7.49 0.33 0.46
CA ARG A 103 7.64 1.34 -0.60
C ARG A 103 6.39 2.22 -0.64
N PRO A 104 6.50 3.49 -1.09
CA PRO A 104 5.33 4.34 -1.24
C PRO A 104 4.24 3.67 -2.08
N TRP A 105 3.02 3.63 -1.55
CA TRP A 105 1.84 3.03 -2.16
C TRP A 105 0.80 4.11 -2.43
N MET A 106 0.70 4.54 -3.68
CA MET A 106 -0.18 5.63 -4.09
C MET A 106 -1.44 5.05 -4.72
N VAL A 107 -2.61 5.43 -4.18
CA VAL A 107 -3.91 5.01 -4.67
C VAL A 107 -4.68 6.18 -5.30
N ASN A 108 -5.64 5.86 -6.16
CA ASN A 108 -6.71 6.76 -6.58
C ASN A 108 -8.07 6.07 -6.44
N GLU A 109 -9.18 6.80 -6.53
CA GLU A 109 -10.52 6.19 -6.52
C GLU A 109 -10.91 5.61 -7.89
N GLY A 110 -11.58 4.45 -7.87
CA GLY A 110 -12.27 3.86 -9.02
C GLY A 110 -13.80 3.95 -8.87
N ASN A 111 -14.53 3.15 -9.65
CA ASN A 111 -15.98 3.09 -9.52
C ASN A 111 -16.44 2.20 -8.37
N HIS A 112 -15.58 1.31 -7.86
CA HIS A 112 -15.86 0.46 -6.70
C HIS A 112 -15.57 1.12 -5.33
N GLU A 113 -15.10 2.38 -5.32
CA GLU A 113 -14.83 3.15 -4.10
C GLU A 113 -15.91 4.18 -3.73
N LYS A 114 -16.94 4.33 -4.56
CA LYS A 114 -17.98 5.38 -4.44
C LYS A 114 -19.11 5.02 -3.49
#